data_AF-A0AAW8W947-F1
#
_entry.id   AF-A0AAW8W947-F1
#
_cell.length_a   1.000
_cell.length_b   1.000
_cell.length_c   1.000
_cell.angle_alpha   90.00
_cell.angle_beta   90.00
_cell.angle_gamma   90.00
#
_symmetry.space_group_name_H-M   'P 1'
#
loop_
_entity.id
_entity.type
_entity.pdbx_description
1 polymer ?
#
loop_
_entity_poly.entity_id
_entity_poly.type
_entity_poly.pdbx_seq_one_letter_code
_entity_poly.pdbx_strand_id
1 'polypeptide(L)'
;MKSEHEIQNEILLELSKSGTTVCRSNAGKVKTKDGRTIALFPKGWPDITGFRHSDGKMILIECKNDRGRLRKDQQQFEKFINQYPVLYGVARSVEDALKIVDKE
;
A
#
# COMPACT_ATOMS: atom_id res chain seq x y z
N MET A 1 -7.41 -8.30 -17.81
CA MET A 1 -6.46 -8.33 -16.66
C MET A 1 -6.40 -6.92 -16.12
N LYS A 2 -6.74 -6.71 -14.86
CA LYS A 2 -6.73 -5.37 -14.27
C LYS A 2 -5.28 -4.90 -14.07
N SER A 3 -5.04 -3.62 -14.28
CA SER A 3 -3.77 -2.97 -13.94
C SER A 3 -3.61 -2.86 -12.42
N GLU A 4 -2.36 -2.71 -11.95
CA GLU A 4 -2.06 -2.45 -10.53
C GLU A 4 -2.78 -1.18 -10.04
N HIS A 5 -2.91 -0.17 -10.91
CA HIS A 5 -3.61 1.07 -10.58
C HIS A 5 -5.13 0.89 -10.42
N GLU A 6 -5.77 0.11 -11.29
CA GLU A 6 -7.21 -0.20 -11.13
C GLU A 6 -7.46 -0.99 -9.85
N ILE A 7 -6.61 -1.99 -9.54
CA ILE A 7 -6.68 -2.76 -8.30
C ILE A 7 -6.52 -1.84 -7.08
N GLN A 8 -5.56 -0.92 -7.11
CA GLN A 8 -5.35 0.06 -6.04
C GLN A 8 -6.59 0.92 -5.80
N ASN A 9 -7.21 1.44 -6.86
CA ASN A 9 -8.41 2.29 -6.74
C ASN A 9 -9.60 1.52 -6.16
N GLU A 10 -9.80 0.26 -6.58
CA GLU A 10 -10.85 -0.60 -6.04
C GLU A 10 -10.64 -0.89 -4.54
N ILE A 11 -9.40 -1.19 -4.14
CA ILE A 11 -9.05 -1.41 -2.73
C ILE A 11 -9.30 -0.14 -1.91
N LEU A 12 -8.86 1.03 -2.38
CA LEU A 12 -9.08 2.29 -1.68
C LEU A 12 -10.58 2.57 -1.47
N LEU A 13 -11.39 2.37 -2.52
CA LEU A 13 -12.84 2.56 -2.44
C LEU A 13 -13.48 1.62 -1.43
N GLU A 14 -13.08 0.35 -1.40
CA GLU A 14 -13.71 -0.62 -0.50
C GLU A 14 -13.27 -0.43 0.95
N LEU A 15 -11.97 -0.29 1.21
CA LEU A 15 -11.47 -0.09 2.58
C LEU A 15 -12.02 1.19 3.21
N SER A 16 -12.23 2.25 2.42
CA SER A 16 -12.81 3.50 2.91
C SER A 16 -14.26 3.36 3.39
N LYS A 17 -14.98 2.29 3.02
CA LYS A 17 -16.33 1.99 3.52
C LYS A 17 -16.31 1.23 4.85
N SER A 18 -15.16 0.70 5.26
CA SER A 18 -15.08 -0.41 6.21
C SER A 18 -14.21 -0.10 7.43
N GLY A 19 -14.56 0.95 8.19
CA GLY A 19 -13.90 1.25 9.47
C GLY A 19 -12.39 1.49 9.36
N THR A 20 -11.93 1.99 8.21
CA THR A 20 -10.54 2.40 8.00
C THR A 20 -10.48 3.79 7.37
N THR A 21 -9.32 4.43 7.48
CA THR A 21 -8.98 5.60 6.68
C THR A 21 -7.69 5.29 5.94
N VAL A 22 -7.79 5.23 4.60
CA VAL A 22 -6.68 4.88 3.72
C VAL A 22 -6.51 5.93 2.62
N CYS A 23 -5.27 6.09 2.15
CA CYS A 23 -4.94 6.96 1.04
C CYS A 23 -3.87 6.31 0.15
N ARG A 24 -3.78 6.78 -1.09
CA ARG A 24 -2.68 6.42 -1.98
C ARG A 24 -1.37 7.02 -1.47
N SER A 25 -0.33 6.20 -1.40
CA SER A 25 1.04 6.63 -1.17
C SER A 25 1.86 6.57 -2.45
N ASN A 26 2.81 7.50 -2.59
CA ASN A 26 3.76 7.52 -3.70
C ASN A 26 5.18 7.50 -3.13
N ALA A 27 6.05 6.67 -3.70
CA ALA A 27 7.42 6.49 -3.27
C ALA A 27 8.43 7.09 -4.26
N GLY A 28 9.60 7.47 -3.76
CA GLY A 28 10.73 7.95 -4.56
C GLY A 28 10.79 9.47 -4.68
N LYS A 29 11.04 9.95 -5.89
CA LYS A 29 11.26 11.38 -6.17
C LYS A 29 10.54 11.79 -7.43
N VAL A 30 9.96 12.99 -7.42
CA VAL A 30 9.32 13.60 -8.60
C VAL A 30 10.06 14.88 -8.94
N LYS A 31 10.37 15.06 -10.24
CA LYS A 31 10.92 16.31 -10.75
C LYS A 31 9.77 17.18 -11.25
N THR A 32 9.66 18.39 -10.71
CA THR A 32 8.62 19.36 -11.09
C THR A 32 8.98 20.07 -12.39
N LYS A 33 8.00 20.72 -13.03
CA LYS A 33 8.21 21.47 -14.28
C LYS A 33 9.21 22.61 -14.14
N ASP A 34 9.31 23.20 -12.95
CA ASP A 34 10.29 24.25 -12.60
C ASP A 34 11.65 23.70 -12.15
N GLY A 35 11.90 22.39 -12.31
CA GLY A 35 13.21 21.76 -12.10
C GLY A 35 13.51 21.32 -10.67
N ARG A 36 12.64 21.61 -9.69
CA ARG A 36 12.81 21.14 -8.31
C ARG A 36 12.60 19.63 -8.21
N THR A 37 13.24 19.02 -7.20
CA THR A 37 13.04 17.60 -6.87
C THR A 37 12.30 17.49 -5.55
N ILE A 38 11.11 16.91 -5.57
CA ILE A 38 10.32 16.60 -4.37
C ILE A 38 10.62 15.17 -3.97
N ALA A 39 11.06 14.97 -2.73
CA ALA A 39 11.15 13.66 -2.12
C ALA A 39 9.79 13.24 -1.57
N LEU A 40 9.35 12.03 -1.89
CA LEU A 40 8.13 11.42 -1.39
C LEU A 40 8.50 10.37 -0.34
N PHE A 41 7.68 9.32 -0.17
CA PHE A 41 8.06 8.21 0.70
C PHE A 41 9.34 7.51 0.22
N PRO A 42 10.08 6.83 1.11
CA PRO A 42 11.24 6.03 0.72
C PRO A 42 10.90 5.03 -0.39
N LYS A 43 11.88 4.71 -1.24
CA LYS A 43 11.71 3.64 -2.23
C LYS A 43 11.34 2.33 -1.53
N GLY A 44 10.40 1.58 -2.10
CA GLY A 44 9.84 0.37 -1.51
C GLY A 44 8.65 0.59 -0.57
N TRP A 45 8.28 1.85 -0.27
CA TRP A 45 7.07 2.12 0.50
C TRP A 45 5.81 1.65 -0.24
N PRO A 46 4.83 1.02 0.45
CA PRO A 46 3.65 0.44 -0.20
C PRO A 46 2.74 1.45 -0.88
N ASP A 47 1.89 0.96 -1.78
CA ASP A 47 1.00 1.74 -2.63
C ASP A 47 -0.19 2.38 -1.89
N ILE A 48 -0.64 1.77 -0.80
CA ILE A 48 -1.73 2.25 0.05
C ILE A 48 -1.24 2.33 1.50
N THR A 49 -1.53 3.46 2.15
CA THR A 49 -1.21 3.72 3.56
C THR A 49 -2.45 4.17 4.30
N GLY A 50 -2.62 3.75 5.55
CA GLY A 50 -3.75 4.19 6.38
C GLY A 50 -3.72 3.62 7.77
N PHE A 51 -4.88 3.61 8.42
CA PHE A 51 -5.08 2.99 9.73
C PHE A 51 -6.49 2.40 9.88
N ARG A 52 -6.58 1.36 10.72
CA ARG A 52 -7.84 0.73 11.14
C ARG A 52 -8.41 1.49 12.34
N HIS A 53 -9.72 1.80 12.33
CA HIS A 53 -10.33 2.64 13.35
C HIS A 53 -10.49 1.94 14.70
N SER A 54 -10.68 0.62 14.71
CA SER A 54 -10.96 -0.14 15.93
C SER A 54 -9.79 -0.16 16.91
N ASP A 55 -8.55 -0.12 16.42
CA ASP A 55 -7.34 -0.26 17.24
C ASP A 55 -6.19 0.66 16.84
N GLY A 56 -6.39 1.51 15.82
CA GLY A 56 -5.36 2.42 15.32
C GLY A 56 -4.20 1.73 14.60
N LYS A 57 -4.28 0.41 14.32
CA LYS A 57 -3.20 -0.29 13.63
C LYS A 57 -2.97 0.31 12.25
N MET A 58 -1.69 0.55 11.94
CA MET A 58 -1.27 1.03 10.63
C MET A 58 -1.56 -0.03 9.56
N ILE A 59 -2.07 0.41 8.42
CA ILE A 59 -2.33 -0.42 7.23
C ILE A 59 -1.35 -0.01 6.15
N LEU A 60 -0.67 -1.00 5.56
CA LEU A 60 0.27 -0.82 4.47
C LEU A 60 0.08 -1.92 3.42
N ILE A 61 -0.41 -1.55 2.24
CA ILE A 61 -0.74 -2.53 1.20
C ILE A 61 0.03 -2.20 -0.08
N GLU A 62 0.76 -3.18 -0.58
CA GLU A 62 1.42 -3.13 -1.89
C GLU A 62 0.52 -3.82 -2.92
N CYS A 63 0.17 -3.13 -4.01
CA CYS A 63 -0.74 -3.64 -5.01
C CYS A 63 0.04 -4.33 -6.13
N LYS A 64 -0.37 -5.54 -6.51
CA LYS A 64 0.16 -6.25 -7.67
C LYS A 64 -0.97 -6.79 -8.53
N ASN A 65 -0.81 -6.80 -9.85
CA ASN A 65 -1.71 -7.58 -10.70
C ASN A 65 -1.33 -9.07 -10.61
N ASP A 66 -1.98 -9.96 -11.35
CA ASP A 66 -1.69 -11.40 -11.34
C ASP A 66 -0.22 -11.77 -11.64
N ARG A 67 0.49 -10.98 -12.46
CA ARG A 67 1.90 -11.22 -12.85
C ARG A 67 2.91 -10.40 -12.06
N GLY A 68 2.45 -9.36 -11.35
CA GLY A 68 3.28 -8.41 -10.64
C GLY A 68 4.11 -9.09 -9.55
N ARG A 69 5.38 -8.67 -9.43
CA ARG A 69 6.33 -9.16 -8.43
C ARG A 69 6.91 -7.99 -7.65
N LEU A 70 7.22 -8.23 -6.38
CA LEU A 70 7.92 -7.24 -5.56
C LEU A 70 9.30 -6.94 -6.16
N ARG A 71 9.61 -5.65 -6.27
CA ARG A 71 10.96 -5.17 -6.59
C ARG A 71 11.87 -5.36 -5.37
N LYS A 72 13.19 -5.25 -5.57
CA LYS A 72 14.20 -5.48 -4.51
C LYS A 72 13.99 -4.60 -3.28
N ASP A 73 13.65 -3.32 -3.50
CA ASP A 73 13.35 -2.35 -2.45
C ASP A 73 12.07 -2.71 -1.68
N GLN A 74 11.03 -3.17 -2.38
CA GLN A 74 9.79 -3.64 -1.76
C GLN A 74 9.98 -4.93 -0.95
N GLN A 75 10.81 -5.86 -1.43
CA GLN A 75 11.18 -7.06 -0.66
C GLN A 75 11.97 -6.70 0.61
N GLN A 76 12.83 -5.67 0.54
CA GLN A 76 13.54 -5.18 1.71
C GLN A 76 12.59 -4.52 2.70
N PHE A 77 11.64 -3.72 2.21
CA PHE A 77 10.59 -3.11 3.04
C PHE A 77 9.73 -4.17 3.72
N GLU A 78 9.29 -5.18 2.98
CA GLU A 78 8.52 -6.33 3.50
C GLU A 78 9.23 -7.01 4.66
N LYS A 79 10.52 -7.34 4.50
CA LYS A 79 11.33 -7.95 5.58
C LYS A 79 11.40 -7.04 6.81
N PHE A 80 11.54 -5.73 6.58
CA PHE A 80 11.57 -4.76 7.66
C PHE A 80 10.22 -4.64 8.37
N ILE A 81 9.12 -4.45 7.65
CA ILE A 81 7.84 -4.10 8.28
C ILE A 81 7.20 -5.28 9.01
N ASN A 82 7.45 -6.50 8.55
CA ASN A 82 6.92 -7.73 9.17
C ASN A 82 7.42 -7.99 10.60
N GLN A 83 8.39 -7.22 11.11
CA GLN A 83 8.83 -7.31 12.52
C GLN A 83 7.95 -6.49 13.48
N TYR A 84 7.01 -5.69 12.96
CA TYR A 84 6.16 -4.79 13.74
C TYR A 84 4.68 -5.20 13.64
N PRO A 85 3.83 -4.80 14.59
CA PRO A 85 2.39 -5.10 14.58
C PRO A 85 1.62 -4.20 13.58
N VAL A 86 2.08 -4.18 12.33
CA VAL A 86 1.51 -3.41 11.23
C VAL A 86 0.74 -4.35 10.30
N LEU A 87 -0.43 -3.94 9.85
CA LEU A 87 -1.27 -4.69 8.91
C LEU A 87 -0.67 -4.53 7.49
N TYR A 88 0.34 -5.34 7.21
CA TYR A 88 1.05 -5.33 5.94
C TYR A 88 0.69 -6.55 5.06
N GLY A 89 0.66 -6.33 3.75
CA GLY A 89 0.64 -7.41 2.77
C GLY A 89 0.62 -6.95 1.32
N VAL A 90 0.78 -7.92 0.42
CA VAL A 90 0.61 -7.73 -1.03
C VAL A 90 -0.81 -8.12 -1.41
N ALA A 91 -1.56 -7.19 -2.00
CA ALA A 91 -2.92 -7.44 -2.46
C ALA A 91 -2.99 -7.46 -3.99
N ARG A 92 -3.71 -8.45 -4.54
CA ARG A 92 -4.02 -8.56 -5.98
C ARG A 92 -5.50 -8.36 -6.28
N SER A 93 -6.29 -8.10 -5.25
CA SER A 93 -7.72 -7.91 -5.29
C SER A 93 -8.19 -7.19 -4.02
N VAL A 94 -9.44 -6.74 -4.04
CA VAL A 94 -10.14 -6.21 -2.85
C VAL A 94 -10.20 -7.26 -1.73
N GLU A 95 -10.48 -8.51 -2.08
CA GLU A 95 -10.54 -9.62 -1.15
C GLU A 95 -9.22 -9.85 -0.39
N ASP A 96 -8.08 -9.76 -1.09
CA ASP A 96 -6.78 -9.84 -0.43
C ASP A 96 -6.55 -8.69 0.56
N ALA A 97 -6.98 -7.49 0.18
CA ALA A 97 -6.85 -6.30 1.02
C ALA A 97 -7.68 -6.40 2.31
N LEU A 98 -8.93 -6.88 2.20
CA LEU A 98 -9.79 -7.13 3.37
C LEU A 98 -9.14 -8.15 4.31
N LYS A 99 -8.63 -9.27 3.78
CA LYS A 99 -7.89 -10.27 4.57
C LYS A 99 -6.65 -9.71 5.28
N ILE A 100 -5.97 -8.71 4.70
CA ILE A 100 -4.83 -8.05 5.35
C ILE A 100 -5.33 -7.19 6.52
N VAL A 101 -6.40 -6.43 6.30
CA VAL A 101 -6.96 -5.50 7.29
C VAL A 101 -7.68 -6.21 8.42
N ASP A 102 -8.24 -7.39 8.19
CA ASP A 102 -9.00 -8.16 9.19
C ASP A 102 -8.11 -9.04 10.09
N LYS A 103 -6.77 -9.03 9.91
CA LYS A 103 -5.86 -9.76 10.80
C LYS A 103 -5.98 -9.25 12.24
N GLU A 104 -6.01 -10.18 13.19
CA GLU A 104 -5.98 -9.88 14.64
C GLU A 104 -4.63 -9.33 15.09
#